data_AF-A0A955B166-F1
#
_entry.id   AF-A0A955B166-F1
#
_cell.length_a   1.000
_cell.length_b   1.000
_cell.length_c   1.000
_cell.angle_alpha   90.00
_cell.angle_beta   90.00
_cell.angle_gamma   90.00
#
_symmetry.space_group_name_H-M   'P 1'
#
loop_
_entity.id
_entity.type
_entity.pdbx_description
1 polymer ?
#
loop_
_entity_poly.entity_id
_entity_poly.type
_entity_poly.pdbx_seq_one_letter_code
_entity_poly.pdbx_strand_id
1 'polypeptide(L)'
;TLRHSHNLCYGFGQIGFNTKVDESTIDRDPLFANAATGNYRLAKGSPAINSGLNLPSDVPVDMEGNPRPSFHVSEIGAYEFTRANGSLRLLEWREVK
;
A
#
# COMPACT_ATOMS: atom_id res chain seq x y z
N THR A 1 12.12 15.36 -15.44
CA THR A 1 12.60 14.15 -14.74
C THR A 1 11.40 13.41 -14.22
N LEU A 2 11.26 12.11 -14.50
CA LEU A 2 10.19 11.32 -13.90
C LEU A 2 10.45 11.25 -12.38
N ARG A 3 9.58 11.89 -11.59
CA ARG A 3 9.61 11.77 -10.13
C ARG A 3 8.75 10.57 -9.76
N HIS A 4 9.36 9.66 -9.03
CA HIS A 4 8.69 8.49 -8.46
C HIS A 4 8.71 8.69 -6.93
N SER A 5 7.58 8.45 -6.27
CA SER A 5 7.40 8.60 -4.82
C SER A 5 6.38 7.58 -4.33
N HIS A 6 6.40 7.25 -3.04
CA HIS A 6 5.49 6.29 -2.39
C HIS A 6 5.47 4.91 -3.08
N ASN A 7 6.65 4.46 -3.51
CA ASN A 7 6.84 3.13 -4.05
C ASN A 7 7.34 2.17 -2.97
N LEU A 8 7.01 0.90 -3.15
CA LEU A 8 7.60 -0.18 -2.39
C LEU A 8 8.45 -1.01 -3.35
N CYS A 9 9.73 -1.10 -3.04
CA CYS A 9 10.70 -1.90 -3.77
C CYS A 9 11.11 -3.09 -2.91
N TYR A 10 11.33 -4.24 -3.56
CA TYR A 10 11.79 -5.43 -2.89
C TYR A 10 12.62 -6.29 -3.84
N GLY A 11 13.69 -6.90 -3.33
CA GLY A 11 14.54 -7.81 -4.10
C GLY A 11 15.50 -7.13 -5.07
N PHE A 12 15.49 -5.80 -5.15
CA PHE A 12 16.47 -5.04 -5.92
C PHE A 12 17.52 -4.50 -4.95
N GLY A 13 18.75 -5.02 -5.00
CA GLY A 13 19.87 -4.57 -4.14
C GLY A 13 20.25 -3.09 -4.30
N GLN A 14 19.58 -2.36 -5.19
CA GLN A 14 19.63 -0.90 -5.33
C GLN A 14 18.23 -0.39 -5.71
N ILE A 15 17.71 0.56 -4.93
CA ILE A 15 16.32 1.08 -5.00
C ILE A 15 16.18 2.14 -6.13
N GLY A 16 17.27 2.51 -6.80
CA GLY A 16 17.24 3.51 -7.88
C GLY A 16 18.43 3.41 -8.81
N PHE A 17 18.16 3.19 -10.10
CA PHE A 17 19.16 3.37 -11.16
C PHE A 17 19.00 4.75 -11.77
N ASN A 18 20.05 5.57 -11.71
CA ASN A 18 20.11 6.89 -12.34
C ASN A 18 18.98 7.86 -11.93
N THR A 19 18.43 7.69 -10.72
CA THR A 19 17.37 8.53 -10.19
C THR A 19 17.51 8.66 -8.68
N LYS A 20 17.16 9.82 -8.12
CA LYS A 20 17.12 10.01 -6.68
C LYS A 20 15.95 9.20 -6.13
N VAL A 21 16.23 8.26 -5.24
CA VAL A 21 15.20 7.58 -4.45
C VAL A 21 14.56 8.63 -3.54
N ASP A 22 13.25 8.79 -3.64
CA ASP A 22 12.52 9.70 -2.76
C ASP A 22 12.41 9.08 -1.36
N GLU A 23 12.45 9.90 -0.30
CA GLU A 23 12.37 9.43 1.10
C GLU A 23 11.09 8.64 1.40
N SER A 24 10.04 8.83 0.59
CA SER A 24 8.80 8.05 0.65
C SER A 24 8.90 6.65 0.04
N THR A 25 10.05 6.27 -0.52
CA THR A 25 10.25 4.92 -1.07
C THR A 25 10.60 3.94 0.04
N ILE A 26 9.87 2.84 0.09
CA ILE A 26 10.04 1.77 1.07
C ILE A 26 10.81 0.63 0.40
N ASP A 27 11.93 0.19 1.01
CA ASP A 27 12.67 -0.99 0.58
C ASP A 27 12.52 -2.12 1.61
N ARG A 28 11.45 -2.90 1.45
CA ARG A 28 11.10 -4.00 2.34
C ARG A 28 10.26 -5.03 1.61
N ASP A 29 10.23 -6.25 2.13
CA ASP A 29 9.31 -7.29 1.68
C ASP A 29 7.85 -6.80 1.71
N PRO A 30 7.08 -6.88 0.59
CA PRO A 30 5.69 -6.50 0.56
C PRO A 30 4.80 -7.36 1.46
N LEU A 31 5.27 -8.53 1.90
CA LEU A 31 4.52 -9.50 2.71
C LEU A 31 3.17 -9.84 2.07
N PHE A 32 3.20 -10.46 0.89
CA PHE A 32 2.00 -10.98 0.24
C PHE A 32 1.44 -12.22 0.96
N ALA A 33 0.13 -12.42 0.88
CA ALA A 33 -0.56 -13.56 1.49
C ALA A 33 -0.05 -14.89 0.94
N ASN A 34 0.15 -15.01 -0.38
CA ASN A 34 0.86 -16.13 -0.99
C ASN A 34 1.32 -15.78 -2.42
N ALA A 35 2.50 -15.18 -2.56
CA ALA A 35 3.05 -14.80 -3.86
C ALA A 35 3.31 -16.01 -4.78
N ALA A 36 3.72 -17.16 -4.21
CA ALA A 36 4.06 -18.36 -4.98
C ALA A 36 2.87 -18.94 -5.74
N THR A 37 1.65 -18.70 -5.25
CA THR A 37 0.41 -19.10 -5.91
C THR A 37 -0.32 -17.93 -6.59
N GLY A 38 0.32 -16.76 -6.73
CA GLY A 38 -0.27 -15.58 -7.34
C GLY A 38 -1.27 -14.79 -6.47
N ASN A 39 -1.33 -15.05 -5.16
CA ASN A 39 -2.14 -14.28 -4.23
C ASN A 39 -1.32 -13.08 -3.70
N TYR A 40 -1.38 -11.98 -4.46
CA TYR A 40 -0.69 -10.73 -4.17
C TYR A 40 -1.46 -9.79 -3.22
N ARG A 41 -2.50 -10.27 -2.55
CA ARG A 41 -3.11 -9.54 -1.44
C ARG A 41 -2.09 -9.35 -0.32
N LEU A 42 -2.20 -8.24 0.39
CA LEU A 42 -1.30 -7.94 1.50
C LEU A 42 -1.62 -8.81 2.72
N ALA A 43 -0.59 -9.35 3.37
CA ALA A 43 -0.72 -9.99 4.67
C ALA A 43 -0.65 -8.95 5.80
N LYS A 44 -1.14 -9.33 6.99
CA LYS A 44 -1.05 -8.48 8.18
C LYS A 44 0.42 -8.13 8.47
N GLY A 45 0.69 -6.83 8.65
CA GLY A 45 2.02 -6.31 8.93
C GLY A 45 2.82 -5.94 7.67
N SER A 46 2.23 -6.07 6.48
CA SER A 46 2.83 -5.56 5.24
C SER A 46 3.20 -4.08 5.37
N PRO A 47 4.40 -3.69 4.92
CA PRO A 47 4.80 -2.28 4.90
C PRO A 47 4.09 -1.47 3.79
N ALA A 48 3.28 -2.11 2.93
CA ALA A 48 2.43 -1.41 1.98
C ALA A 48 1.15 -0.83 2.62
N ILE A 49 0.75 -1.32 3.80
CA ILE A 49 -0.48 -0.94 4.51
C ILE A 49 -0.43 0.55 4.89
N ASN A 50 -1.46 1.32 4.50
CA ASN A 50 -1.56 2.77 4.71
C ASN A 50 -0.30 3.58 4.36
N SER A 51 0.48 3.14 3.37
CA SER A 51 1.78 3.77 3.02
C SER A 51 1.83 4.35 1.61
N GLY A 52 0.74 4.24 0.84
CA GLY A 52 0.64 4.78 -0.50
C GLY A 52 0.32 6.28 -0.53
N LEU A 53 -0.16 6.73 -1.67
CA LEU A 53 -0.68 8.09 -1.85
C LEU A 53 -2.21 8.05 -1.83
N ASN A 54 -2.85 9.13 -1.38
CA ASN A 54 -4.24 9.37 -1.75
C ASN A 54 -4.26 9.67 -3.24
N LEU A 55 -4.60 8.65 -4.03
CA LEU A 55 -4.62 8.75 -5.48
C LEU A 55 -5.74 9.73 -5.89
N PRO A 56 -5.55 10.51 -6.96
CA PRO A 56 -6.64 11.24 -7.61
C PRO A 56 -7.79 10.29 -7.93
N SER A 57 -9.00 10.81 -8.07
CA SER A 57 -10.25 10.07 -8.33
C SER A 57 -10.26 9.16 -9.57
N ASP A 58 -9.16 9.11 -10.33
CA ASP A 58 -8.96 8.31 -11.53
C ASP A 58 -8.91 6.80 -11.23
N VAL A 59 -8.49 6.40 -10.02
CA VAL A 59 -8.41 4.99 -9.60
C VAL A 59 -9.19 4.77 -8.29
N PRO A 60 -10.54 4.76 -8.35
CA PRO A 60 -11.38 4.80 -7.15
C PRO A 60 -11.45 3.47 -6.40
N VAL A 61 -11.05 2.36 -7.03
CA VAL A 61 -11.09 1.02 -6.44
C VAL A 61 -9.83 0.21 -6.76
N ASP A 62 -9.55 -0.79 -5.92
CA ASP A 62 -8.51 -1.78 -6.13
C ASP A 62 -8.94 -2.90 -7.09
N MET A 63 -8.08 -3.92 -7.30
CA MET A 63 -8.37 -5.05 -8.19
C MET A 63 -9.55 -5.94 -7.74
N GLU A 64 -10.05 -5.78 -6.51
CA GLU A 64 -11.18 -6.54 -5.97
C GLU A 64 -12.43 -5.67 -5.81
N GLY A 65 -12.38 -4.41 -6.22
CA GLY A 65 -13.47 -3.45 -6.09
C GLY A 65 -13.55 -2.78 -4.72
N ASN A 66 -12.53 -2.91 -3.86
CA ASN A 66 -12.48 -2.18 -2.59
C ASN A 66 -12.17 -0.70 -2.85
N PRO A 67 -12.81 0.25 -2.15
CA PRO A 67 -12.50 1.68 -2.29
C PRO A 67 -11.04 2.01 -2.01
N ARG A 68 -10.51 3.04 -2.68
CA ARG A 68 -9.19 3.63 -2.41
C ARG A 68 -9.33 5.07 -1.90
N PRO A 69 -8.78 5.41 -0.72
CA PRO A 69 -8.35 4.48 0.33
C PRO A 69 -9.54 3.71 0.91
N SER A 70 -9.32 2.47 1.32
CA SER A 70 -10.30 1.68 2.07
C SER A 70 -10.40 2.15 3.52
N PHE A 71 -9.35 2.81 4.03
CA PHE A 71 -9.33 3.44 5.35
C PHE A 71 -8.67 4.83 5.34
N HIS A 72 -7.37 4.96 5.66
CA HIS A 72 -6.74 6.27 5.89
C HIS A 72 -6.01 6.79 4.65
N VAL A 73 -5.13 5.94 4.13
CA VAL A 73 -4.30 6.22 2.95
C VAL A 73 -4.28 4.96 2.11
N SER A 74 -4.26 5.09 0.79
CA SER A 74 -4.29 3.93 -0.09
C SER A 74 -3.09 3.02 0.18
N GLU A 75 -3.26 1.74 -0.07
CA GLU A 75 -2.14 0.81 -0.02
C GLU A 75 -1.20 0.98 -1.22
N ILE A 76 0.09 0.74 -1.02
CA ILE A 76 1.04 0.61 -2.13
C ILE A 76 0.74 -0.70 -2.87
N GLY A 77 0.45 -0.60 -4.16
CA GLY A 77 0.21 -1.75 -5.03
C GLY A 77 -1.26 -1.92 -5.40
N ALA A 78 -1.61 -3.12 -5.87
CA ALA A 78 -2.86 -3.35 -6.59
C ALA A 78 -4.08 -3.69 -5.71
N TYR A 79 -3.84 -4.01 -4.44
CA TYR A 79 -4.84 -4.49 -3.48
C TYR A 79 -4.83 -3.62 -2.22
N GLU A 80 -6.02 -3.32 -1.71
CA GLU A 80 -6.21 -2.70 -0.40
C GLU A 80 -6.25 -3.78 0.70
N PHE A 81 -5.77 -3.43 1.90
CA PHE A 81 -5.83 -4.32 3.06
C PHE A 81 -7.14 -4.08 3.82
N THR A 82 -8.19 -4.77 3.39
CA THR A 82 -9.51 -4.64 4.01
C THR A 82 -9.62 -5.43 5.31
N ARG A 83 -10.39 -4.88 6.25
CA ARG A 83 -10.80 -5.64 7.43
C ARG A 83 -11.93 -6.59 7.06
N ALA A 84 -12.06 -7.70 7.79
CA ALA A 84 -13.19 -8.59 7.62
C ALA A 84 -14.52 -7.83 7.79
N ASN A 85 -15.48 -8.09 6.90
CA ASN A 85 -16.82 -7.51 6.98
C ASN A 85 -17.43 -7.73 8.37
N GLY A 86 -17.96 -6.66 8.98
CA GLY A 86 -18.58 -6.71 10.32
C GLY A 86 -17.60 -6.58 11.50
N SER A 87 -16.33 -6.24 11.26
CA SER A 87 -15.39 -5.97 12.34
C SER A 87 -15.60 -4.56 12.94
N LEU A 88 -15.68 -4.50 14.28
CA LEU A 88 -15.75 -3.23 15.02
C LEU A 88 -14.34 -2.65 15.18
N ARG A 89 -14.14 -1.37 14.86
CA ARG A 89 -12.89 -0.65 15.14
C ARG A 89 -13.08 0.25 16.37
N LEU A 90 -12.21 0.10 17.36
CA LEU A 90 -11.95 1.18 18.32
C LEU A 90 -11.07 2.22 17.60
N LEU A 91 -11.62 3.40 17.36
CA LEU A 91 -10.88 4.52 16.81
C LEU A 91 -9.91 5.05 17.88
N GLU A 92 -8.69 5.34 17.48
CA GLU A 92 -7.77 6.08 18.34
C GLU A 92 -8.20 7.55 18.36
N TRP A 93 -8.05 8.22 19.49
CA TRP A 93 -8.48 9.62 19.67
C TRP A 93 -7.90 10.60 18.62
N ARG A 94 -6.75 10.24 18.01
CA ARG A 94 -6.10 11.03 16.95
C ARG A 94 -6.83 10.98 15.60
N GLU A 95 -7.74 10.02 15.39
CA GLU A 95 -8.45 9.78 14.13
C GLU A 95 -9.83 10.48 14.07
N VAL A 96 -10.25 11.14 15.16
CA VAL A 96 -11.59 11.76 15.30
C VAL A 96 -11.53 13.30 15.36
N LYS A 97 -10.37 13.89 15.06
CA LYS A 97 -10.18 15.34 15.03
C LYS A 97 -9.88 15.84 13.63
#